data_AF-A0A6L5Z5L7-F1
#
_entry.id   AF-A0A6L5Z5L7-F1
#
_cell.length_a   1.000
_cell.length_b   1.000
_cell.length_c   1.000
_cell.angle_alpha   90.00
_cell.angle_beta   90.00
_cell.angle_gamma   90.00
#
_symmetry.space_group_name_H-M   'P 1'
#
loop_
_entity.id
_entity.type
_entity.pdbx_description
1 polymer ?
#
loop_
_entity_poly.entity_id
_entity_poly.type
_entity_poly.pdbx_seq_one_letter_code
_entity_poly.pdbx_strand_id
1 'polypeptide(L)'
;MADDAFDDTQDDGPRDVHRVTAAELRQFIERYERLEAEKKDIADQQKEVMAEAKGRGYDPKIMRKLIALRKKDPQEISEEESILDLYKDALGM
;
A
#
# COMPACT_ATOMS: atom_id res chain seq x y z
N MET A 1 -49.99 4.60 48.99
CA MET A 1 -50.36 5.80 48.22
C MET A 1 -49.05 6.31 47.64
N ALA A 2 -48.88 6.17 46.31
CA ALA A 2 -47.83 6.72 45.42
C ALA A 2 -46.36 6.50 45.88
N ASP A 3 -45.55 5.62 45.28
CA ASP A 3 -45.11 5.64 43.86
C ASP A 3 -44.55 7.01 43.46
N ASP A 4 -43.23 7.21 43.53
CA ASP A 4 -42.52 7.91 42.45
C ASP A 4 -40.99 7.71 42.53
N ALA A 5 -40.54 6.91 41.55
CA ALA A 5 -39.28 6.94 40.81
C ALA A 5 -38.02 7.52 41.47
N PHE A 6 -37.08 6.62 41.78
CA PHE A 6 -35.65 6.91 41.62
C PHE A 6 -35.38 7.14 40.13
N ASP A 7 -35.22 8.41 39.75
CA ASP A 7 -34.77 8.82 38.43
C ASP A 7 -33.27 8.48 38.28
N ASP A 8 -32.97 7.27 37.83
CA ASP A 8 -31.66 6.90 37.28
C ASP A 8 -31.58 7.45 35.85
N THR A 9 -31.50 8.77 35.71
CA THR A 9 -31.05 9.38 34.47
C THR A 9 -29.55 9.14 34.34
N GLN A 10 -29.20 7.98 33.79
CA GLN A 10 -27.90 7.76 33.18
C GLN A 10 -27.68 8.86 32.14
N ASP A 11 -26.86 9.84 32.52
CA ASP A 11 -26.30 10.85 31.63
C ASP A 11 -25.38 10.13 30.63
N ASP A 12 -25.98 9.60 29.56
CA ASP A 12 -25.32 9.10 28.33
C ASP A 12 -24.77 10.29 27.51
N GLY A 13 -24.06 11.19 28.19
CA GLY A 13 -23.31 12.29 27.61
C GLY A 13 -22.10 11.80 26.81
N PRO A 14 -21.25 12.70 26.28
CA PRO A 14 -20.25 12.52 25.20
C PRO A 14 -19.33 11.28 25.22
N ARG A 15 -19.29 10.53 26.31
CA ARG A 15 -18.60 9.23 26.48
C ARG A 15 -19.04 8.18 25.45
N ASP A 16 -20.31 8.11 25.09
CA ASP A 16 -20.78 7.10 24.13
C ASP A 16 -20.41 7.46 22.69
N VAL A 17 -20.46 8.73 22.31
CA VAL A 17 -19.90 9.21 21.04
C VAL A 17 -18.39 8.98 20.99
N HIS A 18 -17.66 9.27 22.08
CA HIS A 18 -16.23 8.98 22.17
C HIS A 18 -15.91 7.48 22.06
N ARG A 19 -16.74 6.59 22.63
CA ARG A 19 -16.60 5.13 22.49
C ARG A 19 -16.85 4.66 21.06
N VAL A 20 -17.86 5.20 20.37
CA VAL A 20 -18.14 4.89 18.96
C VAL A 20 -16.96 5.32 18.08
N THR A 21 -16.40 6.52 18.30
CA THR A 21 -15.22 7.00 17.54
C THR A 21 -13.94 6.19 17.85
N ALA A 22 -13.76 5.71 19.08
CA ALA A 22 -12.62 4.88 19.45
C ALA A 22 -12.70 3.47 18.86
N ALA A 23 -13.89 2.88 18.78
CA ALA A 23 -14.10 1.58 18.15
C ALA A 23 -13.84 1.63 16.64
N GLU A 24 -14.36 2.65 15.95
CA GLU A 24 -14.12 2.87 14.53
C GLU A 24 -12.64 3.12 14.23
N LEU A 25 -11.96 3.97 15.02
CA LEU A 25 -10.52 4.21 14.88
C LEU A 25 -9.71 2.91 15.03
N ARG A 26 -10.04 2.05 16.00
CA ARG A 26 -9.38 0.75 16.17
C ARG A 26 -9.54 -0.14 14.94
N GLN A 27 -10.73 -0.19 14.35
CA GLN A 27 -10.96 -0.98 13.12
C GLN A 27 -10.08 -0.50 11.96
N PHE A 28 -9.91 0.82 11.79
CA PHE A 28 -8.99 1.34 10.77
C PHE A 28 -7.54 0.97 11.06
N ILE A 29 -7.09 1.09 12.31
CA ILE A 29 -5.73 0.74 12.72
C ILE A 29 -5.46 -0.75 12.47
N GLU A 30 -6.33 -1.64 12.96
CA GLU A 30 -6.18 -3.09 12.79
C GLU A 30 -6.16 -3.50 11.31
N ARG A 31 -7.01 -2.89 10.48
CA ARG A 31 -6.99 -3.10 9.03
C ARG A 31 -5.67 -2.65 8.42
N TYR A 32 -5.14 -1.51 8.82
CA TYR A 32 -3.87 -0.98 8.30
C TYR A 32 -2.69 -1.85 8.74
N GLU A 33 -2.62 -2.25 10.01
CA GLU A 33 -1.56 -3.11 10.54
C GLU A 33 -1.55 -4.48 9.83
N ARG A 34 -2.72 -5.05 9.55
CA ARG A 34 -2.81 -6.26 8.73
C ARG A 34 -2.27 -6.05 7.32
N LEU A 35 -2.62 -4.94 6.67
CA LEU A 35 -2.09 -4.61 5.34
C LEU A 35 -0.57 -4.40 5.35
N GLU A 36 -0.01 -3.80 6.39
CA GLU A 36 1.44 -3.65 6.54
C GLU A 36 2.14 -5.01 6.76
N ALA A 37 1.53 -5.92 7.52
CA ALA A 37 2.02 -7.29 7.65
C ALA A 37 1.99 -8.04 6.31
N GLU A 38 0.87 -7.99 5.58
CA GLU A 38 0.73 -8.59 4.25
C GLU A 38 1.76 -8.02 3.26
N LYS A 39 1.96 -6.69 3.27
CA LYS A 39 2.95 -6.02 2.44
C LYS A 39 4.37 -6.48 2.76
N LYS A 40 4.70 -6.71 4.03
CA LYS A 40 6.00 -7.26 4.44
C LYS A 40 6.19 -8.67 3.91
N ASP A 41 5.19 -9.54 4.07
CA ASP A 41 5.23 -10.91 3.59
C ASP A 41 5.42 -10.96 2.07
N ILE A 42 4.67 -10.13 1.33
CA ILE A 42 4.83 -9.98 -0.12
C ILE A 42 6.23 -9.49 -0.48
N ALA A 43 6.78 -8.52 0.26
CA ALA A 43 8.12 -8.01 0.00
C ALA A 43 9.20 -9.09 0.22
N ASP A 44 9.03 -9.95 1.21
CA ASP A 44 9.95 -11.05 1.47
C ASP A 44 9.83 -12.15 0.39
N GLN A 45 8.60 -12.51 -0.03
CA GLN A 45 8.38 -13.39 -1.18
C GLN A 45 9.03 -12.84 -2.47
N GLN A 46 8.93 -11.53 -2.73
CA GLN A 46 9.60 -10.91 -3.88
C GLN A 46 11.13 -11.02 -3.80
N LYS A 47 11.73 -10.95 -2.61
CA LYS A 47 13.18 -11.14 -2.43
C LYS A 47 13.59 -12.57 -2.72
N GLU A 48 12.80 -13.55 -2.29
CA GLU A 48 13.04 -14.97 -2.56
C GLU A 48 13.06 -15.25 -4.06
N VAL A 49 12.07 -14.75 -4.82
CA VAL A 49 12.04 -14.88 -6.29
C VAL A 49 13.30 -14.29 -6.94
N MET A 50 13.74 -13.11 -6.47
CA MET A 50 14.95 -12.47 -6.99
C MET A 50 16.22 -13.26 -6.64
N ALA A 51 16.26 -13.90 -5.46
CA ALA A 51 17.37 -14.74 -5.04
C ALA A 51 17.42 -16.05 -5.84
N GLU A 52 16.28 -16.69 -6.09
CA GLU A 52 16.16 -17.86 -6.96
C GLU A 52 16.62 -17.56 -8.39
N ALA A 53 16.15 -16.45 -8.97
CA ALA A 53 16.57 -16.02 -10.30
C ALA A 53 18.09 -15.78 -10.36
N LYS A 54 18.67 -15.16 -9.32
CA LYS A 54 20.12 -14.99 -9.21
C LYS A 54 20.86 -16.32 -9.17
N GLY A 55 20.37 -17.29 -8.40
CA GLY A 55 20.93 -18.64 -8.33
C GLY A 55 20.90 -19.39 -9.67
N ARG A 56 19.95 -19.03 -10.54
CA ARG A 56 19.84 -19.54 -11.92
C ARG A 56 20.66 -18.77 -12.96
N GLY A 57 21.37 -17.71 -12.55
CA GLY A 57 22.24 -16.93 -13.43
C GLY A 57 21.61 -15.67 -14.05
N TYR A 58 20.38 -15.31 -13.68
CA TYR A 58 19.79 -14.03 -14.09
C TYR A 58 20.33 -12.86 -13.26
N ASP A 59 20.37 -11.65 -13.83
CA ASP A 59 20.70 -10.42 -13.08
C ASP A 59 19.45 -9.78 -12.47
N PRO A 60 19.28 -9.77 -11.13
CA PRO A 60 18.14 -9.14 -10.47
C PRO A 60 18.01 -7.63 -10.73
N LYS A 61 19.09 -6.93 -11.10
CA LYS A 61 19.02 -5.50 -11.45
C LYS A 61 18.30 -5.31 -12.78
N ILE A 62 18.63 -6.12 -13.79
CA ILE A 62 17.99 -6.06 -15.10
C ILE A 62 16.54 -6.52 -15.00
N MET A 63 16.25 -7.57 -14.23
CA MET A 63 14.87 -8.01 -13.99
C MET A 63 14.00 -6.92 -13.37
N ARG A 64 14.49 -6.17 -12.37
CA ARG A 64 13.75 -5.05 -11.80
C ARG A 64 13.47 -3.95 -12.82
N LYS A 65 14.43 -3.64 -13.70
CA LYS A 65 14.21 -2.69 -14.81
C LYS A 65 13.10 -3.17 -15.73
N LEU A 66 13.11 -4.45 -16.13
CA LEU A 66 12.05 -5.03 -16.96
C LEU A 66 10.68 -4.97 -16.29
N ILE A 67 10.59 -5.29 -14.99
CA ILE A 67 9.32 -5.20 -14.25
C ILE A 67 8.82 -3.74 -14.20
N ALA A 68 9.70 -2.77 -13.98
CA ALA A 68 9.33 -1.36 -13.99
C ALA A 68 8.84 -0.90 -15.37
N LEU A 69 9.54 -1.28 -16.45
CA LEU A 69 9.10 -1.00 -17.82
C LEU A 69 7.72 -1.59 -18.10
N ARG A 70 7.47 -2.84 -17.68
CA ARG A 70 6.17 -3.51 -17.87
C ARG A 70 5.01 -2.90 -17.07
N LYS A 71 5.29 -2.04 -16.09
CA LYS A 71 4.26 -1.33 -15.30
C LYS A 71 3.87 0.02 -15.90
N LYS A 72 4.70 0.59 -16.76
CA LYS A 72 4.40 1.85 -17.44
C LYS A 72 3.35 1.62 -18.52
N ASP A 73 2.58 2.67 -18.84
CA ASP A 73 1.64 2.63 -19.96
C ASP A 73 2.43 2.48 -21.27
N PRO A 74 2.06 1.54 -22.18
CA PRO A 74 2.74 1.38 -23.46
C PRO A 74 2.87 2.67 -24.28
N GLN A 75 1.90 3.58 -24.15
CA GLN A 75 1.90 4.87 -24.81
C GLN A 75 2.95 5.80 -24.21
N GLU A 76 3.04 5.87 -22.88
CA GLU A 76 4.07 6.65 -22.18
C GLU A 76 5.48 6.13 -22.50
N ILE A 77 5.66 4.81 -22.59
CA ILE A 77 6.94 4.20 -22.97
C ILE A 77 7.33 4.64 -24.39
N SER A 78 6.39 4.56 -25.34
CA SER A 78 6.65 4.93 -26.74
C SER A 78 7.01 6.41 -26.90
N GLU A 79 6.37 7.30 -26.14
CA GLU A 79 6.68 8.72 -26.13
C GLU A 79 8.06 8.99 -25.53
N GLU A 80 8.36 8.40 -24.37
CA GLU A 80 9.68 8.51 -23.73
C GLU A 80 10.80 7.98 -24.64
N GLU A 81 10.59 6.85 -25.31
CA GLU A 81 11.57 6.26 -26.24
C GLU A 81 11.80 7.17 -27.47
N SER A 82 10.74 7.76 -28.02
CA SER A 82 10.85 8.70 -29.15
C SER A 82 11.65 9.95 -28.78
N ILE A 83 11.43 10.49 -27.58
CA ILE A 83 12.19 11.64 -27.06
C ILE A 83 13.64 11.25 -26.78
N LEU A 84 13.86 10.07 -26.20
CA LEU A 84 15.20 9.57 -25.91
C LEU A 84 16.02 9.38 -27.19
N ASP A 85 15.42 8.83 -28.24
CA ASP A 85 16.09 8.64 -29.52
C ASP A 85 16.41 9.96 -30.21
N LEU A 86 15.51 10.96 -30.14
CA LEU A 86 15.82 12.32 -30.57
C LEU A 86 17.04 12.91 -29.84
N TYR A 87 17.15 12.67 -28.53
CA TYR A 87 18.30 13.14 -27.75
C TYR A 87 19.59 12.40 -28.07
N LYS A 88 19.53 11.08 -28.30
CA LYS A 88 20.70 10.29 -28.74
C LYS A 88 21.19 10.78 -30.10
N ASP A 89 20.28 10.99 -31.05
CA ASP A 89 20.61 11.54 -32.37
C ASP A 89 21.29 12.91 -32.26
N ALA A 90 20.76 13.79 -31.41
CA ALA A 90 21.35 15.10 -31.15
C ALA A 90 22.73 15.03 -30.48
N LEU A 91 23.00 13.97 -29.72
CA LEU A 91 24.27 13.72 -29.05
C LEU A 91 25.23 12.84 -29.87
N GLY A 92 24.80 12.30 -31.02
CA GLY A 92 25.59 11.40 -31.88
C GLY A 92 25.88 10.04 -31.24
N MET A 93 24.97 9.54 -30.42
CA MET A 93 25.03 8.22 -29.76
C MET A 93 24.20 7.17 -30.51
#